data_AF-A0A8C0IFG1-F1
#
_entry.id   AF-A0A8C0IFG1-F1
#
_cell.length_a   1.000
_cell.length_b   1.000
_cell.length_c   1.000
_cell.angle_alpha   90.00
_cell.angle_beta   90.00
_cell.angle_gamma   90.00
#
_symmetry.space_group_name_H-M   'P 1'
#
loop_
_entity.id
_entity.type
_entity.pdbx_description
1 polymer ?
#
loop_
_entity_poly.entity_id
_entity_poly.type
_entity_poly.pdbx_seq_one_letter_code
_entity_poly.pdbx_strand_id
1 'polypeptide(L)'
;IVGLVGSIDNDFCGTDMTIGTDSALHRIMEVIDAITTTAQSHQQTFVLEVMGRHCGYLALVSGLASGADWLFIPESPPEDGWEDLMCERLGETRSRGSRLNIIIIAEGAIDRSGKPISSNYVKDVSARSGAGSPSSATLRPGGEYRGGDRAREAPWVGVPLPSPQAWGSRCCISLPAKTKDVQKAMDEKRFEEAIQLRGRSFENNWNIYKLLAHQKPAQEKSPFSLAILNVGAPAAGMNAAVRSAVRISICQGHTIYAVSDGFEGLAKGQIREVGWHDVAGWLGRGGSMLGTKRTLPKTCMEKIVENVRKFNIQGLLVIGGFEAYEGVLQLVEARGQYEELCIIMCVIPATISNNVPGTDFSLGSDTAVNAAMESCDRIKQSASGTKRRVFIVETMGGYCGYLSTVTGIAVGADAAYVYEDPFTIHDLKANVEHLTDKMKTDIQRGLVLRNEKCHEHYTTEFLYNLYSSEGKGIFDCRINVLGHLQQGGAPTPFDRNYGTKLGVKAVLWMSEKLEEVYCKGRVFANSDDSACVIGLRKKVVAFSPVTELKKVTDFEHRLPQEQWWLNLRLMLKMLANYQISLTEYISGKMEHVTRRTLSIEKGF
;
A
#
# COMPACT_ATOMS: atom_id res chain seq x y z
N ILE A 1 3.69 -32.54 11.61
CA ILE A 1 3.93 -31.95 10.26
C ILE A 1 3.35 -30.55 10.28
N VAL A 2 4.13 -29.54 9.89
CA VAL A 2 3.67 -28.16 9.74
C VAL A 2 3.64 -27.83 8.26
N GLY A 3 2.52 -27.32 7.75
CA GLY A 3 2.36 -26.94 6.34
C GLY A 3 2.44 -25.43 6.16
N LEU A 4 3.20 -24.98 5.16
CA LEU A 4 3.24 -23.60 4.70
C LEU A 4 2.63 -23.52 3.29
N VAL A 5 1.76 -22.53 3.05
CA VAL A 5 1.01 -22.43 1.80
C VAL A 5 1.73 -21.49 0.82
N GLY A 6 2.45 -22.10 -0.13
CA GLY A 6 3.01 -21.41 -1.29
C GLY A 6 2.08 -21.54 -2.50
N SER A 7 1.45 -20.43 -2.91
CA SER A 7 0.56 -20.35 -4.06
C SER A 7 0.47 -18.89 -4.53
N ILE A 8 0.39 -18.68 -5.84
CA ILE A 8 0.14 -17.36 -6.43
C ILE A 8 -1.35 -17.02 -6.49
N ASP A 9 -2.22 -18.04 -6.45
CA ASP A 9 -3.66 -17.89 -6.75
C ASP A 9 -4.44 -17.25 -5.59
N ASN A 10 -3.85 -17.22 -4.39
CA ASN A 10 -4.51 -16.89 -3.12
C ASN A 10 -5.85 -17.61 -2.91
N ASP A 11 -5.91 -18.87 -3.32
CA ASP A 11 -7.10 -19.71 -3.33
C ASP A 11 -7.33 -20.46 -2.01
N PHE A 12 -6.46 -20.26 -1.01
CA PHE A 12 -6.49 -20.99 0.25
C PHE A 12 -7.27 -20.27 1.34
N CYS A 13 -8.51 -20.72 1.60
CA CYS A 13 -9.38 -20.12 2.59
C CYS A 13 -8.79 -20.21 4.01
N GLY A 14 -8.71 -19.10 4.72
CA GLY A 14 -8.25 -19.02 6.12
C GLY A 14 -6.86 -18.40 6.31
N THR A 15 -6.12 -18.18 5.22
CA THR A 15 -5.01 -17.20 5.19
C THR A 15 -5.45 -15.96 4.42
N ASP A 16 -5.02 -14.78 4.85
CA ASP A 16 -5.33 -13.52 4.16
C ASP A 16 -4.52 -13.41 2.85
N MET A 17 -3.31 -13.98 2.85
CA MET A 17 -2.42 -14.01 1.68
C MET A 17 -1.55 -15.27 1.69
N THR A 18 -1.44 -15.95 0.55
CA THR A 18 -0.49 -17.07 0.32
C THR A 18 0.88 -16.57 -0.13
N ILE A 19 1.93 -17.35 0.15
CA ILE A 19 3.30 -17.01 -0.27
C ILE A 19 3.38 -17.07 -1.80
N GLY A 20 3.74 -15.95 -2.44
CA GLY A 20 3.89 -15.82 -3.89
C GLY A 20 2.81 -14.96 -4.58
N THR A 21 1.66 -14.73 -3.95
CA THR A 21 0.57 -13.91 -4.52
C THR A 21 1.01 -12.49 -4.81
N ASP A 22 1.72 -11.86 -3.87
CA ASP A 22 2.16 -10.47 -4.01
C ASP A 22 3.19 -10.31 -5.15
N SER A 23 4.12 -11.26 -5.26
CA SER A 23 5.04 -11.37 -6.39
C SER A 23 4.28 -11.52 -7.73
N ALA A 24 3.23 -12.35 -7.71
CA ALA A 24 2.14 -12.43 -8.68
C ALA A 24 1.71 -11.05 -9.23
N LEU A 25 1.16 -10.27 -8.30
CA LEU A 25 0.59 -8.94 -8.54
C LEU A 25 1.63 -7.94 -9.05
N HIS A 26 2.86 -7.97 -8.51
CA HIS A 26 3.94 -7.10 -8.97
C HIS A 26 4.22 -7.30 -10.47
N ARG A 27 4.35 -8.56 -10.90
CA ARG A 27 4.58 -8.88 -12.31
C ARG A 27 3.40 -8.44 -13.20
N ILE A 28 2.16 -8.65 -12.75
CA ILE A 28 0.96 -8.21 -13.49
C ILE A 28 0.94 -6.68 -13.64
N MET A 29 1.29 -5.94 -12.58
CA MET A 29 1.33 -4.47 -12.62
C MET A 29 2.45 -3.92 -13.51
N GLU A 30 3.64 -4.54 -13.51
CA GLU A 30 4.70 -4.11 -14.42
C GLU A 30 4.28 -4.21 -15.89
N VAL A 31 3.59 -5.29 -16.26
CA VAL A 31 3.09 -5.46 -17.63
C VAL A 31 2.00 -4.44 -17.95
N ILE A 32 1.07 -4.20 -17.03
CA ILE A 32 0.01 -3.21 -17.23
C ILE A 32 0.60 -1.80 -17.38
N ASP A 33 1.60 -1.45 -16.56
CA ASP A 33 2.26 -0.15 -16.65
C ASP A 33 3.00 0.00 -17.98
N ALA A 34 3.68 -1.05 -18.46
CA ALA A 34 4.35 -1.07 -19.76
C ALA A 34 3.34 -0.86 -20.91
N ILE A 35 2.21 -1.57 -20.88
CA ILE A 35 1.14 -1.46 -21.88
C ILE A 35 0.48 -0.08 -21.85
N THR A 36 0.28 0.49 -20.66
CA THR A 36 -0.42 1.78 -20.46
C THR A 36 0.21 2.91 -21.29
N THR A 37 1.54 2.95 -21.39
CA THR A 37 2.25 3.97 -22.18
C THR A 37 1.94 3.88 -23.68
N THR A 38 1.90 2.67 -24.23
CA THR A 38 1.56 2.42 -25.64
C THR A 38 0.08 2.65 -25.90
N ALA A 39 -0.76 2.20 -24.96
CA ALA A 39 -2.20 2.27 -25.07
C ALA A 39 -2.74 3.70 -25.09
N GLN A 40 -2.17 4.58 -24.25
CA GLN A 40 -2.51 6.01 -24.24
C GLN A 40 -2.13 6.71 -25.55
N SER A 41 -1.08 6.24 -26.23
CA SER A 41 -0.61 6.80 -27.50
C SER A 41 -1.53 6.45 -28.67
N HIS A 42 -2.08 5.23 -28.69
CA HIS A 42 -2.87 4.71 -29.80
C HIS A 42 -4.39 4.62 -29.54
N GLN A 43 -4.87 5.10 -28.40
CA GLN A 43 -6.27 5.01 -27.99
C GLN A 43 -6.83 3.58 -28.07
N GLN A 44 -6.10 2.61 -27.52
CA GLN A 44 -6.42 1.19 -27.66
C GLN A 44 -7.14 0.64 -26.43
N THR A 45 -7.98 -0.36 -26.68
CA THR A 45 -8.58 -1.21 -25.65
C THR A 45 -7.72 -2.45 -25.50
N PHE A 46 -7.32 -2.76 -24.26
CA PHE A 46 -6.53 -3.95 -23.93
C PHE A 46 -7.35 -4.94 -23.13
N VAL A 47 -7.34 -6.19 -23.58
CA VAL A 47 -7.90 -7.34 -22.86
C VAL A 47 -6.74 -8.14 -22.31
N LEU A 48 -6.68 -8.29 -20.98
CA LEU A 48 -5.60 -8.93 -20.25
C LEU A 48 -6.12 -10.16 -19.49
N GLU A 49 -5.58 -11.33 -19.81
CA GLU A 49 -5.86 -12.58 -19.11
C GLU A 49 -4.87 -12.75 -17.95
N VAL A 50 -5.35 -13.11 -16.75
CA VAL A 50 -4.55 -13.20 -15.52
C VAL A 50 -4.76 -14.56 -14.86
N MET A 51 -3.68 -15.16 -14.34
CA MET A 51 -3.76 -16.44 -13.62
C MET A 51 -4.59 -16.34 -12.33
N GLY A 52 -4.94 -17.48 -11.76
CA GLY A 52 -5.70 -17.59 -10.51
C GLY A 52 -6.47 -18.90 -10.35
N ARG A 53 -6.35 -19.81 -11.31
CA ARG A 53 -7.09 -21.06 -11.49
C ARG A 53 -8.59 -20.84 -11.45
N HIS A 54 -9.23 -21.12 -10.31
CA HIS A 54 -10.64 -20.89 -10.06
C HIS A 54 -10.86 -19.75 -9.05
N CYS A 55 -9.85 -18.89 -8.87
CA CYS A 55 -9.83 -17.76 -7.95
C CYS A 55 -9.64 -16.45 -8.72
N GLY A 56 -10.55 -15.49 -8.52
CA GLY A 56 -10.47 -14.17 -9.12
C GLY A 56 -9.57 -13.19 -8.37
N TYR A 57 -8.86 -13.60 -7.31
CA TYR A 57 -8.13 -12.68 -6.42
C TYR A 57 -7.09 -11.82 -7.17
N LEU A 58 -6.24 -12.44 -8.00
CA LEU A 58 -5.23 -11.73 -8.77
C LEU A 58 -5.88 -10.73 -9.74
N ALA A 59 -6.92 -11.15 -10.45
CA ALA A 59 -7.65 -10.30 -11.38
C ALA A 59 -8.33 -9.11 -10.67
N LEU A 60 -8.96 -9.35 -9.52
CA LEU A 60 -9.64 -8.33 -8.72
C LEU A 60 -8.69 -7.28 -8.17
N VAL A 61 -7.61 -7.73 -7.53
CA VAL A 61 -6.61 -6.84 -6.92
C VAL A 61 -5.82 -6.09 -8.00
N SER A 62 -5.57 -6.72 -9.15
CA SER A 62 -4.98 -6.05 -10.32
C SER A 62 -5.95 -5.05 -10.95
N GLY A 63 -7.25 -5.34 -11.00
CA GLY A 63 -8.28 -4.44 -11.50
C GLY A 63 -8.38 -3.17 -10.67
N LEU A 64 -8.35 -3.30 -9.35
CA LEU A 64 -8.28 -2.16 -8.43
C LEU A 64 -6.98 -1.35 -8.57
N ALA A 65 -5.82 -2.02 -8.69
CA ALA A 65 -4.51 -1.38 -8.80
C ALA A 65 -4.19 -0.76 -10.16
N SER A 66 -4.86 -1.21 -11.23
CA SER A 66 -4.75 -0.64 -12.59
C SER A 66 -5.88 0.34 -12.91
N GLY A 67 -6.99 0.27 -12.17
CA GLY A 67 -8.18 1.04 -12.45
C GLY A 67 -8.91 0.54 -13.68
N ALA A 68 -8.96 -0.79 -13.85
CA ALA A 68 -9.62 -1.46 -14.96
C ALA A 68 -11.09 -1.03 -15.10
N ASP A 69 -11.55 -0.90 -16.34
CA ASP A 69 -12.91 -0.48 -16.70
C ASP A 69 -13.90 -1.66 -16.59
N TRP A 70 -13.40 -2.88 -16.81
CA TRP A 70 -14.18 -4.10 -16.67
C TRP A 70 -13.33 -5.26 -16.15
N LEU A 71 -13.96 -6.13 -15.38
CA LEU A 71 -13.32 -7.26 -14.70
C LEU A 71 -14.20 -8.50 -14.78
N PHE A 72 -13.61 -9.63 -15.16
CA PHE A 72 -14.26 -10.94 -15.13
C PHE A 72 -13.60 -11.83 -14.07
N ILE A 73 -14.38 -12.27 -13.08
CA ILE A 73 -13.95 -13.18 -12.02
C ILE A 73 -14.93 -14.37 -11.89
N PRO A 74 -14.45 -15.58 -11.57
CA PRO A 74 -15.31 -16.75 -11.39
C PRO A 74 -16.31 -16.58 -10.24
N GLU A 75 -15.95 -15.84 -9.19
CA GLU A 75 -16.81 -15.65 -8.02
C GLU A 75 -18.01 -14.73 -8.28
N SER A 76 -18.00 -13.96 -9.37
CA SER A 76 -19.12 -13.11 -9.76
C SER A 76 -19.28 -13.10 -11.28
N PRO A 77 -19.86 -14.17 -11.87
CA PRO A 77 -20.12 -14.22 -13.31
C PRO A 77 -20.99 -13.05 -13.77
N PRO A 78 -20.72 -12.50 -14.96
CA PRO A 78 -21.50 -11.37 -15.49
C PRO A 78 -22.96 -11.75 -15.74
N GLU A 79 -23.86 -10.77 -15.70
CA GLU A 79 -25.29 -10.97 -16.01
C GLU A 79 -25.51 -11.15 -17.51
N ASP A 80 -26.64 -11.71 -17.90
CA ASP A 80 -26.98 -11.85 -19.32
C ASP A 80 -27.09 -10.46 -19.98
N GLY A 81 -26.56 -10.30 -21.20
CA GLY A 81 -26.49 -9.00 -21.88
C GLY A 81 -25.33 -8.11 -21.42
N TRP A 82 -24.36 -8.66 -20.66
CA TRP A 82 -23.14 -7.93 -20.28
C TRP A 82 -22.34 -7.45 -21.48
N GLU A 83 -22.44 -8.11 -22.64
CA GLU A 83 -21.72 -7.73 -23.86
C GLU A 83 -22.08 -6.30 -24.27
N ASP A 84 -23.38 -5.99 -24.32
CA ASP A 84 -23.88 -4.67 -24.71
C ASP A 84 -23.58 -3.63 -23.63
N LEU A 85 -23.78 -4.00 -22.35
CA LEU A 85 -23.49 -3.11 -21.21
C LEU A 85 -22.01 -2.74 -21.13
N MET A 86 -21.13 -3.70 -21.40
CA MET A 86 -19.69 -3.47 -21.47
C MET A 86 -19.36 -2.54 -22.64
N CYS A 87 -19.91 -2.79 -23.83
CA CYS A 87 -19.69 -1.95 -25.00
C CYS A 87 -20.15 -0.50 -24.79
N GLU A 88 -21.35 -0.31 -24.23
CA GLU A 88 -21.90 1.00 -23.88
C GLU A 88 -20.97 1.75 -22.92
N ARG A 89 -20.54 1.09 -21.84
CA ARG A 89 -19.65 1.70 -20.84
C ARG A 89 -18.28 2.08 -21.43
N LEU A 90 -17.67 1.18 -22.20
CA LEU A 90 -16.38 1.45 -22.85
C LEU A 90 -16.49 2.64 -23.81
N GLY A 91 -17.64 2.79 -24.48
CA GLY A 91 -17.99 3.95 -25.30
C GLY A 91 -18.16 5.23 -24.48
N GLU A 92 -18.91 5.19 -23.37
CA GLU A 92 -19.11 6.33 -22.47
C GLU A 92 -17.76 6.83 -21.92
N THR A 93 -16.92 5.94 -21.39
CA THR A 93 -15.63 6.30 -20.80
C THR A 93 -14.71 6.98 -21.82
N ARG A 94 -14.75 6.55 -23.09
CA ARG A 94 -14.06 7.21 -24.20
C ARG A 94 -14.66 8.56 -24.57
N SER A 95 -15.99 8.65 -24.69
CA SER A 95 -16.68 9.91 -25.01
C SER A 95 -16.38 11.01 -23.99
N ARG A 96 -16.16 10.63 -22.73
CA ARG A 96 -15.78 11.53 -21.64
C ARG A 96 -14.26 11.78 -21.54
N GLY A 97 -13.49 11.36 -22.55
CA GLY A 97 -12.08 11.72 -22.71
C GLY A 97 -11.07 10.67 -22.23
N SER A 98 -11.49 9.47 -21.81
CA SER A 98 -10.52 8.39 -21.56
C SER A 98 -9.90 7.92 -22.87
N ARG A 99 -8.57 7.84 -22.89
CA ARG A 99 -7.79 7.33 -24.04
C ARG A 99 -7.38 5.87 -23.87
N LEU A 100 -7.72 5.24 -22.75
CA LEU A 100 -7.29 3.90 -22.42
C LEU A 100 -8.46 3.17 -21.80
N ASN A 101 -8.73 1.97 -22.32
CA ASN A 101 -9.65 1.02 -21.72
C ASN A 101 -8.90 -0.26 -21.36
N ILE A 102 -8.97 -0.69 -20.11
CA ILE A 102 -8.34 -1.94 -19.63
C ILE A 102 -9.44 -2.89 -19.16
N ILE A 103 -9.44 -4.10 -19.73
CA ILE A 103 -10.33 -5.19 -19.35
C ILE A 103 -9.45 -6.33 -18.80
N ILE A 104 -9.75 -6.77 -17.58
CA ILE A 104 -9.02 -7.88 -16.94
C ILE A 104 -9.92 -9.11 -16.83
N ILE A 105 -9.38 -10.27 -17.21
CA ILE A 105 -10.09 -11.55 -17.20
C ILE A 105 -9.28 -12.53 -16.37
N ALA A 106 -9.89 -13.09 -15.32
CA ALA A 106 -9.30 -14.23 -14.61
C ALA A 106 -9.32 -15.49 -15.50
N GLU A 107 -8.30 -16.34 -15.44
CA GLU A 107 -8.24 -17.57 -16.25
C GLU A 107 -9.44 -18.51 -16.02
N GLY A 108 -10.01 -18.48 -14.83
CA GLY A 108 -11.22 -19.22 -14.46
C GLY A 108 -12.53 -18.49 -14.75
N ALA A 109 -12.54 -17.38 -15.49
CA ALA A 109 -13.76 -16.62 -15.75
C ALA A 109 -14.82 -17.47 -16.48
N ILE A 110 -16.04 -17.45 -15.94
CA ILE A 110 -17.20 -18.19 -16.46
C ILE A 110 -18.41 -17.27 -16.57
N ASP A 111 -19.37 -17.66 -17.40
CA ASP A 111 -20.72 -17.07 -17.41
C ASP A 111 -21.65 -17.75 -16.37
N ARG A 112 -22.89 -17.27 -16.23
CA ARG A 112 -23.89 -17.87 -15.33
C ARG A 112 -24.36 -19.28 -15.76
N SER A 113 -24.05 -19.68 -16.98
CA SER A 113 -24.28 -21.03 -17.51
C SER A 113 -23.11 -21.99 -17.24
N GLY A 114 -22.00 -21.49 -16.68
CA GLY A 114 -20.80 -22.27 -16.40
C GLY A 114 -19.87 -22.42 -17.62
N LYS A 115 -20.12 -21.71 -18.71
CA LYS A 115 -19.27 -21.71 -19.90
C LYS A 115 -18.09 -20.75 -19.70
N PRO A 116 -16.86 -21.15 -20.07
CA PRO A 116 -15.69 -20.29 -19.92
C PRO A 116 -15.75 -19.06 -20.82
N ILE A 117 -15.38 -17.90 -20.27
CA ILE A 117 -15.25 -16.64 -21.00
C ILE A 117 -13.79 -16.47 -21.41
N SER A 118 -13.52 -16.58 -22.73
CA SER A 118 -12.16 -16.45 -23.26
C SER A 118 -11.78 -15.00 -23.57
N SER A 119 -10.49 -14.68 -23.48
CA SER A 119 -9.95 -13.36 -23.86
C SER A 119 -10.21 -13.01 -25.33
N ASN A 120 -10.20 -13.99 -26.24
CA ASN A 120 -10.55 -13.79 -27.65
C ASN A 120 -12.02 -13.39 -27.82
N TYR A 121 -12.94 -14.04 -27.09
CA TYR A 121 -14.35 -13.69 -27.15
C TYR A 121 -14.59 -12.24 -26.70
N VAL A 122 -14.01 -11.84 -25.57
CA VAL A 122 -14.13 -10.46 -25.05
C VAL A 122 -13.50 -9.44 -26.01
N LYS A 123 -12.41 -9.79 -26.69
CA LYS A 123 -11.79 -8.95 -27.72
C LYS A 123 -12.76 -8.72 -28.89
N ASP A 124 -13.39 -9.78 -29.39
CA ASP A 124 -14.33 -9.70 -30.51
C ASP A 124 -15.58 -8.90 -30.14
N VAL A 125 -16.09 -9.06 -28.92
CA VAL A 125 -17.19 -8.24 -28.38
C VAL A 125 -16.75 -6.77 -28.29
N SER A 126 -15.57 -6.50 -27.73
CA SER A 126 -15.05 -5.13 -27.60
C SER A 126 -14.84 -4.45 -28.95
N ALA A 127 -14.55 -5.20 -30.02
CA ALA A 127 -14.43 -4.67 -31.39
C ALA A 127 -15.75 -4.08 -31.92
N ARG A 128 -16.90 -4.62 -31.49
CA ARG A 128 -18.23 -4.22 -31.95
C ARG A 128 -18.64 -2.84 -31.42
N SER A 129 -18.10 -2.43 -30.28
CA SER A 129 -18.42 -1.16 -29.61
C SER A 129 -17.96 0.11 -30.35
N GLY A 130 -17.30 -0.02 -31.52
CA GLY A 130 -16.68 1.12 -32.20
C GLY A 130 -15.49 1.73 -31.45
N ALA A 131 -15.00 1.07 -30.38
CA ALA A 131 -13.97 1.56 -29.47
C ALA A 131 -12.52 1.49 -30.02
N GLY A 132 -12.31 1.79 -31.30
CA GLY A 132 -11.02 1.65 -31.97
C GLY A 132 -10.59 0.19 -32.17
N SER A 133 -9.43 -0.04 -32.79
CA SER A 133 -8.91 -1.40 -33.05
C SER A 133 -8.52 -2.08 -31.72
N PRO A 134 -9.27 -3.07 -31.20
CA PRO A 134 -8.93 -3.70 -29.94
C PRO A 134 -7.67 -4.55 -30.11
N SER A 135 -6.69 -4.29 -29.27
CA SER A 135 -5.48 -5.11 -29.21
C SER A 135 -5.65 -6.09 -28.06
N SER A 136 -5.72 -7.37 -28.37
CA SER A 136 -5.67 -8.41 -27.34
C SER A 136 -4.21 -8.66 -27.01
N ALA A 137 -3.81 -8.30 -25.80
CA ALA A 137 -2.61 -8.84 -25.20
C ALA A 137 -3.06 -9.99 -24.30
N THR A 138 -3.21 -11.19 -24.88
CA THR A 138 -3.38 -12.37 -24.04
C THR A 138 -2.05 -12.58 -23.31
N LEU A 139 -1.96 -12.11 -22.08
CA LEU A 139 -0.92 -12.53 -21.16
C LEU A 139 -1.22 -13.97 -20.77
N ARG A 140 -0.78 -14.89 -21.64
CA ARG A 140 -0.58 -16.29 -21.28
C ARG A 140 0.84 -16.41 -20.77
N PRO A 141 1.04 -16.39 -19.46
CA PRO A 141 2.35 -16.60 -18.89
C PRO A 141 2.69 -18.09 -18.94
N GLY A 142 3.22 -18.53 -20.06
CA GLY A 142 3.99 -19.76 -20.08
C GLY A 142 5.23 -19.57 -19.22
N GLY A 143 5.29 -20.19 -18.03
CA GLY A 143 6.51 -20.29 -17.21
C GLY A 143 7.04 -19.02 -16.54
N GLU A 144 6.82 -17.82 -17.09
CA GLU A 144 7.46 -16.57 -16.65
C GLU A 144 7.00 -16.07 -15.27
N TYR A 145 5.74 -16.29 -14.85
CA TYR A 145 5.33 -16.03 -13.45
C TYR A 145 5.81 -17.11 -12.47
N ARG A 146 6.16 -18.32 -12.96
CA ARG A 146 6.71 -19.40 -12.12
C ARG A 146 8.23 -19.31 -11.97
N GLY A 147 8.91 -18.48 -12.75
CA GLY A 147 10.35 -18.28 -12.63
C GLY A 147 10.86 -17.16 -13.52
N GLY A 148 11.22 -16.04 -12.89
CA GLY A 148 12.57 -15.52 -13.13
C GLY A 148 13.57 -16.42 -12.39
N ASP A 149 14.84 -16.45 -12.79
CA ASP A 149 15.95 -17.23 -12.22
C ASP A 149 16.18 -17.14 -10.69
N ARG A 150 15.27 -16.52 -9.93
CA ARG A 150 15.28 -16.38 -8.48
C ARG A 150 14.78 -17.61 -7.70
N ALA A 151 14.17 -18.60 -8.36
CA ALA A 151 13.51 -19.72 -7.67
C ALA A 151 14.29 -21.05 -7.65
N ARG A 152 15.37 -21.21 -8.43
CA ARG A 152 16.00 -22.52 -8.60
C ARG A 152 17.19 -22.83 -7.68
N GLU A 153 17.88 -21.85 -7.09
CA GLU A 153 19.01 -22.13 -6.17
C GLU A 153 19.21 -21.10 -5.03
N ALA A 154 18.24 -20.25 -4.72
CA ALA A 154 18.44 -19.18 -3.74
C ALA A 154 17.56 -19.33 -2.47
N PRO A 155 18.14 -19.36 -1.25
CA PRO A 155 17.36 -19.21 -0.02
C PRO A 155 16.86 -17.76 0.06
N TRP A 156 15.56 -17.52 -0.08
CA TRP A 156 14.89 -16.24 0.17
C TRP A 156 15.41 -15.00 -0.58
N VAL A 157 16.37 -15.13 -1.51
CA VAL A 157 16.98 -13.98 -2.21
C VAL A 157 16.10 -13.54 -3.38
N GLY A 158 15.44 -12.39 -3.23
CA GLY A 158 14.82 -11.67 -4.35
C GLY A 158 13.33 -11.95 -4.61
N VAL A 159 12.59 -12.53 -3.66
CA VAL A 159 11.12 -12.45 -3.66
C VAL A 159 10.74 -11.07 -3.10
N PRO A 160 9.87 -10.26 -3.76
CA PRO A 160 9.22 -9.13 -3.09
C PRO A 160 8.78 -9.57 -1.71
N LEU A 161 9.08 -8.78 -0.67
CA LEU A 161 8.65 -9.14 0.68
C LEU A 161 7.16 -9.46 0.62
N PRO A 162 6.70 -10.51 1.31
CA PRO A 162 5.27 -10.68 1.48
C PRO A 162 4.75 -9.36 2.04
N SER A 163 3.76 -8.74 1.38
CA SER A 163 3.08 -7.57 1.94
C SER A 163 2.80 -7.80 3.43
N PRO A 164 2.79 -6.75 4.26
CA PRO A 164 2.74 -6.93 5.71
C PRO A 164 1.56 -7.77 6.23
N GLN A 165 0.50 -7.93 5.43
CA GLN A 165 -0.60 -8.86 5.68
C GLN A 165 -0.16 -10.32 5.79
N ALA A 166 0.87 -10.75 5.06
CA ALA A 166 1.41 -12.11 5.12
C ALA A 166 2.26 -12.39 6.37
N TRP A 167 2.74 -11.36 7.06
CA TRP A 167 3.50 -11.51 8.32
C TRP A 167 2.59 -11.92 9.49
N GLY A 168 1.27 -11.71 9.34
CA GLY A 168 0.23 -12.17 10.27
C GLY A 168 -0.46 -13.47 9.84
N SER A 169 0.14 -14.25 8.92
CA SER A 169 -0.45 -15.51 8.42
C SER A 169 -0.53 -16.55 9.54
N ARG A 170 -1.72 -17.10 9.79
CA ARG A 170 -1.93 -18.14 10.80
C ARG A 170 -1.44 -19.49 10.28
N CYS A 171 -0.64 -20.20 11.08
CA CYS A 171 -0.32 -21.60 10.85
C CYS A 171 -1.58 -22.46 11.05
N CYS A 172 -1.98 -23.24 10.05
CA CYS A 172 -3.29 -23.92 10.08
C CYS A 172 -3.20 -25.41 9.71
N ILE A 173 -3.79 -26.25 10.57
CA ILE A 173 -3.79 -27.71 10.46
C ILE A 173 -5.14 -28.26 9.91
N SER A 174 -6.18 -27.44 9.72
CA SER A 174 -7.56 -27.91 9.45
C SER A 174 -8.38 -27.15 8.39
N LEU A 175 -7.76 -26.56 7.36
CA LEU A 175 -8.44 -25.72 6.35
C LEU A 175 -8.83 -26.31 4.97
N PRO A 176 -8.38 -27.50 4.51
CA PRO A 176 -8.69 -27.96 3.13
C PRO A 176 -10.19 -28.10 2.81
N ALA A 177 -11.04 -28.28 3.81
CA ALA A 177 -12.49 -28.39 3.61
C ALA A 177 -13.10 -27.08 3.08
N LYS A 178 -12.66 -25.91 3.59
CA LYS A 178 -13.23 -24.62 3.21
C LYS A 178 -12.93 -24.22 1.78
N THR A 179 -11.77 -24.59 1.25
CA THR A 179 -11.44 -24.34 -0.17
C THR A 179 -12.32 -25.15 -1.10
N LYS A 180 -12.70 -26.39 -0.72
CA LYS A 180 -13.64 -27.21 -1.49
C LYS A 180 -15.07 -26.66 -1.43
N ASP A 181 -15.45 -26.06 -0.31
CA ASP A 181 -16.77 -25.43 -0.14
C ASP A 181 -16.97 -24.26 -1.11
N VAL A 182 -15.91 -23.49 -1.42
CA VAL A 182 -15.98 -22.40 -2.43
C VAL A 182 -16.31 -22.96 -3.81
N GLN A 183 -15.63 -24.02 -4.25
CA GLN A 183 -15.90 -24.63 -5.55
C GLN A 183 -17.33 -25.17 -5.61
N LYS A 184 -17.76 -25.85 -4.54
CA LYS A 184 -19.13 -26.36 -4.43
C LYS A 184 -20.17 -25.23 -4.53
N ALA A 185 -19.93 -24.10 -3.86
CA ALA A 185 -20.82 -22.94 -3.93
C ALA A 185 -20.89 -22.36 -5.36
N MET A 186 -19.76 -22.29 -6.08
CA MET A 186 -19.73 -21.85 -7.47
C MET A 186 -20.46 -22.82 -8.42
N ASP A 187 -20.25 -24.13 -8.25
CA ASP A 187 -20.92 -25.17 -9.05
C ASP A 187 -22.45 -25.17 -8.84
N GLU A 188 -22.89 -24.89 -7.61
CA GLU A 188 -24.30 -24.75 -7.23
C GLU A 188 -24.89 -23.36 -7.53
N LYS A 189 -24.14 -22.48 -8.20
CA LYS A 189 -24.52 -21.09 -8.56
C LYS A 189 -24.82 -20.18 -7.36
N ARG A 190 -24.30 -20.51 -6.18
CA ARG A 190 -24.35 -19.70 -4.94
C ARG A 190 -23.18 -18.71 -4.89
N PHE A 191 -23.14 -17.77 -5.84
CA PHE A 191 -21.99 -16.87 -6.03
C PHE A 191 -21.73 -15.90 -4.87
N GLU A 192 -22.78 -15.35 -4.25
CA GLU A 192 -22.63 -14.47 -3.08
C GLU A 192 -21.94 -15.20 -1.91
N GLU A 193 -22.30 -16.45 -1.68
CA GLU A 193 -21.66 -17.29 -0.67
C GLU A 193 -20.21 -17.61 -1.04
N ALA A 194 -19.90 -17.84 -2.32
CA ALA A 194 -18.53 -18.04 -2.78
C ALA A 194 -17.63 -16.83 -2.45
N ILE A 195 -18.14 -15.60 -2.65
CA ILE A 195 -17.43 -14.35 -2.28
C ILE A 195 -17.21 -14.28 -0.77
N GLN A 196 -18.21 -14.60 0.04
CA GLN A 196 -18.09 -14.60 1.50
C GLN A 196 -17.11 -15.65 2.01
N LEU A 197 -17.09 -16.84 1.39
CA LEU A 197 -16.17 -17.92 1.73
C LEU A 197 -14.71 -17.60 1.41
N ARG A 198 -14.44 -16.76 0.38
CA ARG A 198 -13.10 -16.20 0.10
C ARG A 198 -12.61 -15.25 1.21
N GLY A 199 -13.53 -14.68 1.99
CA GLY A 199 -13.26 -13.88 3.17
C GLY A 199 -13.48 -12.38 2.98
N ARG A 200 -13.54 -11.66 4.11
CA ARG A 200 -13.89 -10.23 4.16
C ARG A 200 -12.98 -9.34 3.31
N SER A 201 -11.70 -9.68 3.19
CA SER A 201 -10.77 -8.89 2.36
C SER A 201 -11.16 -8.93 0.88
N PHE A 202 -11.53 -10.11 0.37
CA PHE A 202 -11.97 -10.29 -1.01
C PHE A 202 -13.30 -9.58 -1.27
N GLU A 203 -14.27 -9.76 -0.37
CA GLU A 203 -15.58 -9.09 -0.43
C GLU A 203 -15.44 -7.56 -0.43
N ASN A 204 -14.62 -7.01 0.47
CA ASN A 204 -14.36 -5.57 0.54
C ASN A 204 -13.71 -5.05 -0.75
N ASN A 205 -12.74 -5.79 -1.32
CA ASN A 205 -12.14 -5.43 -2.60
C ASN A 205 -13.19 -5.41 -3.72
N TRP A 206 -14.05 -6.43 -3.76
CA TRP A 206 -15.10 -6.53 -4.78
C TRP A 206 -16.11 -5.38 -4.67
N ASN A 207 -16.53 -5.04 -3.46
CA ASN A 207 -17.43 -3.91 -3.23
C ASN A 207 -16.80 -2.57 -3.63
N ILE A 208 -15.53 -2.34 -3.27
CA ILE A 208 -14.80 -1.13 -3.68
C ILE A 208 -14.65 -1.06 -5.21
N TYR A 209 -14.36 -2.19 -5.85
CA TYR A 209 -14.27 -2.25 -7.31
C TYR A 209 -15.60 -1.86 -7.96
N LYS A 210 -16.73 -2.44 -7.50
CA LYS A 210 -18.07 -2.09 -7.99
C LYS A 210 -18.37 -0.59 -7.81
N LEU A 211 -18.04 -0.01 -6.66
CA LEU A 211 -18.24 1.42 -6.40
C LEU A 211 -17.45 2.31 -7.37
N LEU A 212 -16.20 1.95 -7.67
CA LEU A 212 -15.32 2.76 -8.50
C LEU A 212 -15.50 2.54 -10.01
N ALA A 213 -15.91 1.33 -10.42
CA ALA A 213 -16.03 0.93 -11.83
C ALA A 213 -17.46 0.99 -12.35
N HIS A 214 -18.47 0.68 -11.52
CA HIS A 214 -19.85 0.48 -11.98
C HIS A 214 -20.81 1.60 -11.57
N GLN A 215 -20.51 2.37 -10.51
CA GLN A 215 -21.45 3.37 -10.01
C GLN A 215 -21.39 4.65 -10.85
N LYS A 216 -22.58 5.11 -11.29
CA LYS A 216 -22.72 6.39 -12.00
C LYS A 216 -22.58 7.55 -10.99
N PRO A 217 -22.07 8.73 -11.42
CA PRO A 217 -22.08 9.93 -10.59
C PRO A 217 -23.47 10.20 -10.02
N ALA A 218 -23.56 10.74 -8.80
CA ALA A 218 -24.84 11.09 -8.20
C ALA A 218 -25.62 12.04 -9.13
N GLN A 219 -26.92 11.78 -9.29
CA GLN A 219 -27.80 12.65 -10.08
C GLN A 219 -28.09 13.97 -9.37
N GLU A 220 -28.03 13.97 -8.03
CA GLU A 220 -28.23 15.15 -7.19
C GLU A 220 -26.93 15.54 -6.48
N LYS A 221 -26.66 16.85 -6.44
CA LYS A 221 -25.54 17.38 -5.68
C LYS A 221 -25.91 17.47 -4.20
N SER A 222 -25.09 16.89 -3.36
CA SER A 222 -25.14 17.08 -1.91
C SER A 222 -24.77 18.53 -1.55
N PRO A 223 -25.17 19.02 -0.37
CA PRO A 223 -24.79 20.36 0.10
C PRO A 223 -23.32 20.45 0.56
N PHE A 224 -22.57 19.34 0.51
CA PHE A 224 -21.25 19.24 1.12
C PHE A 224 -20.11 19.55 0.17
N SER A 225 -19.12 20.29 0.67
CA SER A 225 -17.86 20.61 -0.02
C SER A 225 -16.65 20.07 0.73
N LEU A 226 -15.83 19.28 0.04
CA LEU A 226 -14.62 18.66 0.56
C LEU A 226 -13.38 19.26 -0.09
N ALA A 227 -12.26 19.32 0.64
CA ALA A 227 -10.96 19.68 0.09
C ALA A 227 -9.94 18.56 0.35
N ILE A 228 -9.14 18.23 -0.66
CA ILE A 228 -8.05 17.25 -0.58
C ILE A 228 -6.72 17.95 -0.81
N LEU A 229 -5.72 17.63 0.02
CA LEU A 229 -4.37 18.17 -0.10
C LEU A 229 -3.29 17.19 0.36
N ASN A 230 -2.10 17.32 -0.20
CA ASN A 230 -0.94 16.50 0.18
C ASN A 230 0.04 17.30 1.04
N VAL A 231 0.58 16.68 2.09
CA VAL A 231 1.54 17.32 3.01
C VAL A 231 2.71 16.40 3.32
N GLY A 232 3.90 16.96 3.41
CA GLY A 232 5.11 16.22 3.73
C GLY A 232 5.94 15.84 2.50
N ALA A 233 6.79 14.83 2.65
CA ALA A 233 7.57 14.29 1.54
C ALA A 233 6.67 13.46 0.60
N PRO A 234 6.95 13.44 -0.71
CA PRO A 234 6.21 12.60 -1.64
C PRO A 234 6.38 11.11 -1.29
N ALA A 235 5.29 10.36 -1.33
CA ALA A 235 5.26 8.93 -1.12
C ALA A 235 4.43 8.25 -2.21
N ALA A 236 4.85 7.06 -2.60
CA ALA A 236 4.10 6.25 -3.55
C ALA A 236 2.71 5.88 -2.98
N GLY A 237 1.67 5.93 -3.82
CA GLY A 237 0.29 5.65 -3.40
C GLY A 237 -0.54 6.86 -2.99
N MET A 238 0.07 8.04 -2.77
CA MET A 238 -0.68 9.28 -2.51
C MET A 238 -1.69 9.60 -3.62
N ASN A 239 -1.25 9.48 -4.89
CA ASN A 239 -2.10 9.73 -6.05
C ASN A 239 -3.26 8.73 -6.16
N ALA A 240 -3.07 7.49 -5.72
CA ALA A 240 -4.12 6.47 -5.68
C ALA A 240 -5.20 6.83 -4.65
N ALA A 241 -4.80 7.31 -3.48
CA ALA A 241 -5.70 7.79 -2.43
C ALA A 241 -6.46 9.06 -2.85
N VAL A 242 -5.80 10.04 -3.48
CA VAL A 242 -6.47 11.22 -4.04
C VAL A 242 -7.51 10.80 -5.08
N ARG A 243 -7.13 9.93 -6.03
CA ARG A 243 -8.02 9.48 -7.11
C ARG A 243 -9.27 8.81 -6.57
N SER A 244 -9.12 7.87 -5.63
CA SER A 244 -10.27 7.16 -5.07
C SER A 244 -11.16 8.09 -4.24
N ALA A 245 -10.56 9.00 -3.45
CA ALA A 245 -11.31 9.99 -2.69
C ALA A 245 -12.13 10.94 -3.60
N VAL A 246 -11.53 11.48 -4.67
CA VAL A 246 -12.24 12.34 -5.64
C VAL A 246 -13.41 11.60 -6.28
N ARG A 247 -13.19 10.37 -6.76
CA ARG A 247 -14.25 9.60 -7.43
C ARG A 247 -15.41 9.27 -6.50
N ILE A 248 -15.12 8.82 -5.28
CA ILE A 248 -16.17 8.52 -4.30
C ILE A 248 -16.90 9.78 -3.85
N SER A 249 -16.20 10.91 -3.68
CA SER A 249 -16.83 12.19 -3.35
C SER A 249 -17.86 12.59 -4.42
N ILE A 250 -17.53 12.42 -5.70
CA ILE A 250 -18.43 12.67 -6.82
C ILE A 250 -19.61 11.67 -6.83
N CYS A 251 -19.36 10.40 -6.51
CA CYS A 251 -20.43 9.40 -6.37
C CYS A 251 -21.39 9.71 -5.22
N GLN A 252 -20.93 10.37 -4.15
CA GLN A 252 -21.76 10.87 -3.05
C GLN A 252 -22.40 12.25 -3.35
N GLY A 253 -22.12 12.83 -4.52
CA GLY A 253 -22.63 14.15 -4.92
C GLY A 253 -21.94 15.33 -4.21
N HIS A 254 -20.81 15.12 -3.54
CA HIS A 254 -20.04 16.19 -2.90
C HIS A 254 -19.30 17.04 -3.94
N THR A 255 -19.20 18.34 -3.67
CA THR A 255 -18.30 19.22 -4.41
C THR A 255 -16.89 19.01 -3.88
N ILE A 256 -15.94 18.70 -4.75
CA ILE A 256 -14.59 18.34 -4.33
C ILE A 256 -13.55 19.31 -4.89
N TYR A 257 -12.71 19.82 -3.99
CA TYR A 257 -11.62 20.72 -4.29
C TYR A 257 -10.27 20.03 -4.12
N ALA A 258 -9.38 20.20 -5.08
CA ALA A 258 -7.98 19.84 -4.98
C ALA A 258 -7.16 21.08 -4.64
N VAL A 259 -6.36 20.99 -3.59
CA VAL A 259 -5.46 22.06 -3.17
C VAL A 259 -4.04 21.70 -3.59
N SER A 260 -3.38 22.65 -4.27
CA SER A 260 -1.99 22.46 -4.69
C SER A 260 -1.03 22.76 -3.53
N ASP A 261 0.14 22.12 -3.48
CA ASP A 261 1.25 22.47 -2.57
C ASP A 261 0.90 22.51 -1.05
N GLY A 262 -0.06 21.67 -0.63
CA GLY A 262 -0.41 21.48 0.79
C GLY A 262 -1.03 22.71 1.45
N PHE A 263 -0.73 22.93 2.73
CA PHE A 263 -1.30 24.04 3.51
C PHE A 263 -0.88 25.42 3.00
N GLU A 264 0.29 25.53 2.38
CA GLU A 264 0.76 26.79 1.80
C GLU A 264 -0.09 27.20 0.60
N GLY A 265 -0.43 26.26 -0.29
CA GLY A 265 -1.34 26.55 -1.39
C GLY A 265 -2.78 26.77 -0.91
N LEU A 266 -3.21 26.10 0.17
CA LEU A 266 -4.50 26.40 0.83
C LEU A 266 -4.54 27.87 1.30
N ALA A 267 -3.48 28.35 1.93
CA ALA A 267 -3.37 29.74 2.37
C ALA A 267 -3.29 30.74 1.20
N LYS A 268 -2.68 30.34 0.07
CA LYS A 268 -2.59 31.16 -1.15
C LYS A 268 -3.86 31.15 -2.02
N GLY A 269 -4.84 30.31 -1.69
CA GLY A 269 -6.06 30.15 -2.49
C GLY A 269 -5.86 29.35 -3.78
N GLN A 270 -4.83 28.49 -3.84
CA GLN A 270 -4.55 27.59 -4.96
C GLN A 270 -5.46 26.36 -4.91
N ILE A 271 -6.77 26.61 -4.98
CA ILE A 271 -7.84 25.63 -4.81
C ILE A 271 -8.58 25.51 -6.14
N ARG A 272 -8.73 24.29 -6.64
CA ARG A 272 -9.42 24.02 -7.91
C ARG A 272 -10.49 22.95 -7.70
N GLU A 273 -11.70 23.18 -8.20
CA GLU A 273 -12.70 22.11 -8.30
C GLU A 273 -12.19 21.03 -9.26
N VAL A 274 -12.35 19.76 -8.89
CA VAL A 274 -11.87 18.62 -9.68
C VAL A 274 -12.99 17.71 -10.12
N GLY A 275 -12.94 17.33 -11.39
CA GLY A 275 -13.88 16.38 -11.98
C GLY A 275 -13.37 14.94 -11.96
N TRP A 276 -14.24 14.01 -12.36
CA TRP A 276 -13.93 12.58 -12.44
C TRP A 276 -12.70 12.25 -13.32
N HIS A 277 -12.54 13.00 -14.42
CA HIS A 277 -11.49 12.78 -15.41
C HIS A 277 -10.16 13.45 -15.06
N ASP A 278 -10.16 14.44 -14.16
CA ASP A 278 -8.94 15.15 -13.76
C ASP A 278 -7.92 14.21 -13.07
N VAL A 279 -8.43 13.19 -12.38
CA VAL A 279 -7.64 12.17 -11.67
C VAL A 279 -7.43 10.89 -12.48
N ALA A 280 -7.77 10.90 -13.78
CA ALA A 280 -7.55 9.74 -14.64
C ALA A 280 -6.05 9.47 -14.82
N GLY A 281 -5.64 8.19 -14.73
CA GLY A 281 -4.23 7.78 -14.88
C GLY A 281 -3.32 8.12 -13.70
N TRP A 282 -3.84 8.68 -12.61
CA TRP A 282 -3.05 9.02 -11.41
C TRP A 282 -2.63 7.78 -10.60
N LEU A 283 -3.37 6.68 -10.74
CA LEU A 283 -3.24 5.48 -9.92
C LEU A 283 -1.84 4.83 -9.97
N GLY A 284 -1.25 4.73 -11.16
CA GLY A 284 0.07 4.14 -11.37
C GLY A 284 1.23 5.16 -11.32
N ARG A 285 0.95 6.44 -11.05
CA ARG A 285 2.00 7.46 -10.98
C ARG A 285 2.56 7.59 -9.57
N GLY A 286 3.89 7.58 -9.47
CA GLY A 286 4.61 7.97 -8.26
C GLY A 286 4.53 9.46 -7.96
N GLY A 287 5.16 9.88 -6.87
CA GLY A 287 5.19 11.27 -6.44
C GLY A 287 3.83 11.82 -6.01
N SER A 288 3.64 13.14 -6.14
CA SER A 288 2.39 13.83 -5.82
C SER A 288 1.97 14.75 -6.96
N MET A 289 0.83 14.46 -7.58
CA MET A 289 0.27 15.28 -8.68
C MET A 289 -0.30 16.62 -8.20
N LEU A 290 -0.70 16.70 -6.92
CA LEU A 290 -1.14 17.95 -6.29
C LEU A 290 0.03 18.84 -5.86
N GLY A 291 1.25 18.31 -5.84
CA GLY A 291 2.36 18.93 -5.14
C GLY A 291 2.22 18.76 -3.62
N THR A 292 3.35 18.76 -2.94
CA THR A 292 3.41 18.56 -1.49
C THR A 292 4.52 19.39 -0.90
N LYS A 293 4.25 19.99 0.27
CA LYS A 293 5.22 20.78 1.04
C LYS A 293 5.14 20.39 2.51
N ARG A 294 6.19 20.73 3.27
CA ARG A 294 6.28 20.48 4.71
C ARG A 294 5.78 21.65 5.57
N THR A 295 5.16 22.65 4.95
CA THR A 295 4.68 23.87 5.62
C THR A 295 3.51 23.53 6.55
N LEU A 296 3.57 23.98 7.80
CA LEU A 296 2.55 23.74 8.82
C LEU A 296 1.53 24.91 8.90
N PRO A 297 0.25 24.64 9.25
CA PRO A 297 -0.82 25.64 9.30
C PRO A 297 -0.56 26.82 10.24
N LYS A 298 0.17 26.63 11.35
CA LYS A 298 0.42 27.68 12.35
C LYS A 298 1.03 28.97 11.77
N THR A 299 1.79 28.86 10.68
CA THR A 299 2.41 30.02 10.02
C THR A 299 1.44 30.85 9.16
N CYS A 300 0.31 30.27 8.76
CA CYS A 300 -0.62 30.88 7.80
C CYS A 300 -2.10 30.63 8.15
N MET A 301 -2.42 30.49 9.43
CA MET A 301 -3.73 30.07 9.93
C MET A 301 -4.87 30.99 9.47
N GLU A 302 -4.71 32.31 9.59
CA GLU A 302 -5.73 33.30 9.22
C GLU A 302 -6.14 33.17 7.74
N LYS A 303 -5.15 33.01 6.85
CA LYS A 303 -5.40 32.84 5.41
C LYS A 303 -6.04 31.50 5.07
N ILE A 304 -5.69 30.44 5.81
CA ILE A 304 -6.35 29.14 5.66
C ILE A 304 -7.82 29.28 6.03
N VAL A 305 -8.13 29.90 7.17
CA VAL A 305 -9.50 30.13 7.65
C VAL A 305 -10.30 30.97 6.66
N GLU A 306 -9.71 32.05 6.11
CA GLU A 306 -10.34 32.89 5.09
C GLU A 306 -10.74 32.07 3.85
N ASN A 307 -9.84 31.22 3.36
CA ASN A 307 -10.13 30.39 2.19
C ASN A 307 -11.11 29.25 2.50
N VAL A 308 -11.04 28.63 3.68
CA VAL A 308 -12.04 27.64 4.13
C VAL A 308 -13.44 28.26 4.12
N ARG A 309 -13.59 29.50 4.60
CA ARG A 309 -14.85 30.25 4.55
C ARG A 309 -15.25 30.59 3.11
N LYS A 310 -14.32 31.11 2.30
CA LYS A 310 -14.57 31.56 0.91
C LYS A 310 -15.06 30.44 0.00
N PHE A 311 -14.48 29.25 0.12
CA PHE A 311 -14.84 28.07 -0.67
C PHE A 311 -15.86 27.16 0.02
N ASN A 312 -16.37 27.58 1.19
CA ASN A 312 -17.32 26.83 2.02
C ASN A 312 -16.85 25.38 2.28
N ILE A 313 -15.57 25.17 2.60
CA ILE A 313 -15.02 23.82 2.82
C ILE A 313 -15.58 23.28 4.14
N GLN A 314 -16.26 22.14 4.09
CA GLN A 314 -16.91 21.48 5.23
C GLN A 314 -16.22 20.19 5.66
N GLY A 315 -15.34 19.66 4.82
CA GLY A 315 -14.45 18.57 5.20
C GLY A 315 -13.07 18.68 4.55
N LEU A 316 -12.05 18.26 5.28
CA LEU A 316 -10.65 18.35 4.88
C LEU A 316 -9.99 16.96 4.94
N LEU A 317 -9.61 16.44 3.77
CA LEU A 317 -8.83 15.20 3.67
C LEU A 317 -7.36 15.56 3.41
N VAL A 318 -6.49 15.20 4.35
CA VAL A 318 -5.06 15.47 4.28
C VAL A 318 -4.31 14.15 4.08
N ILE A 319 -3.51 14.06 3.02
CA ILE A 319 -2.75 12.85 2.70
C ILE A 319 -1.26 13.15 2.89
N GLY A 320 -0.61 12.48 3.83
CA GLY A 320 0.78 12.84 4.13
C GLY A 320 1.40 12.20 5.35
N GLY A 321 2.64 12.62 5.62
CA GLY A 321 3.46 12.07 6.69
C GLY A 321 3.17 12.69 8.05
N PHE A 322 4.20 12.81 8.88
CA PHE A 322 4.08 13.39 10.21
C PHE A 322 3.60 14.85 10.17
N GLU A 323 4.04 15.63 9.19
CA GLU A 323 3.57 17.02 9.01
C GLU A 323 2.07 17.13 8.68
N ALA A 324 1.47 16.11 8.04
CA ALA A 324 0.03 16.07 7.82
C ALA A 324 -0.72 15.89 9.14
N TYR A 325 -0.27 14.94 9.94
CA TYR A 325 -0.82 14.65 11.27
C TYR A 325 -0.68 15.86 12.20
N GLU A 326 0.53 16.43 12.30
CA GLU A 326 0.79 17.62 13.11
C GLU A 326 -0.01 18.82 12.60
N GLY A 327 -0.12 18.99 11.28
CA GLY A 327 -0.92 20.07 10.70
C GLY A 327 -2.39 19.98 11.05
N VAL A 328 -3.01 18.80 10.94
CA VAL A 328 -4.40 18.61 11.35
C VAL A 328 -4.58 18.81 12.86
N LEU A 329 -3.63 18.34 13.68
CA LEU A 329 -3.66 18.60 15.11
C LEU A 329 -3.65 20.10 15.43
N GLN A 330 -2.82 20.90 14.74
CA GLN A 330 -2.81 22.36 14.88
C GLN A 330 -4.14 23.00 14.46
N LEU A 331 -4.80 22.50 13.41
CA LEU A 331 -6.12 22.98 12.99
C LEU A 331 -7.20 22.67 14.04
N VAL A 332 -7.16 21.49 14.64
CA VAL A 332 -8.07 21.08 15.71
C VAL A 332 -7.89 21.93 16.96
N GLU A 333 -6.65 22.17 17.37
CA GLU A 333 -6.35 23.06 18.51
C GLU A 333 -6.80 24.51 18.27
N ALA A 334 -6.80 24.96 17.01
CA ALA A 334 -7.25 26.28 16.62
C ALA A 334 -8.78 26.44 16.54
N ARG A 335 -9.57 25.36 16.67
CA ARG A 335 -11.05 25.42 16.66
C ARG A 335 -11.64 26.34 17.72
N GLY A 336 -10.97 26.48 18.87
CA GLY A 336 -11.40 27.40 19.93
C GLY A 336 -11.30 28.89 19.55
N GLN A 337 -10.50 29.22 18.53
CA GLN A 337 -10.32 30.59 18.04
C GLN A 337 -11.06 30.84 16.73
N TYR A 338 -11.24 29.81 15.90
CA TYR A 338 -11.83 29.91 14.57
C TYR A 338 -12.93 28.85 14.40
N GLU A 339 -14.19 29.28 14.42
CA GLU A 339 -15.33 28.37 14.23
C GLU A 339 -15.38 27.77 12.82
N GLU A 340 -14.71 28.38 11.84
CA GLU A 340 -14.59 27.84 10.48
C GLU A 340 -13.82 26.52 10.43
N LEU A 341 -13.00 26.23 11.45
CA LEU A 341 -12.24 24.98 11.55
C LEU A 341 -13.04 23.86 12.23
N CYS A 342 -14.29 24.12 12.65
CA CYS A 342 -15.23 23.12 13.16
C CYS A 342 -15.82 22.27 12.01
N ILE A 343 -14.93 21.71 11.19
CA ILE A 343 -15.19 20.87 10.03
C ILE A 343 -14.67 19.45 10.27
N ILE A 344 -15.13 18.49 9.46
CA ILE A 344 -14.64 17.11 9.53
C ILE A 344 -13.23 17.05 8.91
N MET A 345 -12.28 16.42 9.61
CA MET A 345 -10.91 16.27 9.13
C MET A 345 -10.49 14.80 9.14
N CYS A 346 -9.85 14.34 8.09
CA CYS A 346 -9.28 13.00 8.03
C CYS A 346 -7.84 13.05 7.52
N VAL A 347 -6.95 12.33 8.18
CA VAL A 347 -5.55 12.17 7.75
C VAL A 347 -5.35 10.76 7.21
N ILE A 348 -4.88 10.63 5.97
CA ILE A 348 -4.37 9.39 5.41
C ILE A 348 -2.84 9.41 5.55
N PRO A 349 -2.25 8.55 6.41
CA PRO A 349 -0.81 8.45 6.56
C PRO A 349 -0.12 8.03 5.26
N ALA A 350 0.84 8.84 4.80
CA ALA A 350 1.61 8.62 3.59
C ALA A 350 3.06 9.10 3.78
N THR A 351 3.97 8.16 3.96
CA THR A 351 5.41 8.40 4.19
C THR A 351 6.17 7.09 3.97
N ILE A 352 7.42 7.18 3.52
CA ILE A 352 8.31 6.02 3.41
C ILE A 352 8.79 5.51 4.77
N SER A 353 8.81 6.38 5.78
CA SER A 353 9.38 6.09 7.10
C SER A 353 8.47 5.26 8.00
N ASN A 354 7.16 5.21 7.70
CA ASN A 354 6.16 4.59 8.56
C ASN A 354 6.15 5.13 10.01
N ASN A 355 6.30 6.45 10.15
CA ASN A 355 6.47 7.13 11.43
C ASN A 355 5.21 7.91 11.88
N VAL A 356 4.05 7.70 11.26
CA VAL A 356 2.81 8.38 11.61
C VAL A 356 2.05 7.55 12.65
N PRO A 357 1.64 8.13 13.79
CA PRO A 357 0.88 7.43 14.80
C PRO A 357 -0.52 7.04 14.29
N GLY A 358 -1.09 5.96 14.85
CA GLY A 358 -2.46 5.54 14.54
C GLY A 358 -2.57 4.48 13.45
N THR A 359 -1.49 4.18 12.72
CA THR A 359 -1.45 3.13 11.70
C THR A 359 -0.23 2.22 11.88
N ASP A 360 -0.40 0.95 11.52
CA ASP A 360 0.70 -0.02 11.40
C ASP A 360 1.49 0.21 10.10
N PHE A 361 0.84 0.79 9.07
CA PHE A 361 1.39 1.04 7.73
C PHE A 361 0.96 2.39 7.18
N SER A 362 1.91 3.18 6.70
CA SER A 362 1.67 4.37 5.90
C SER A 362 1.79 4.06 4.41
N LEU A 363 1.05 4.80 3.58
CA LEU A 363 1.21 4.71 2.13
C LEU A 363 2.64 5.05 1.70
N GLY A 364 3.19 4.21 0.83
CA GLY A 364 4.53 4.35 0.29
C GLY A 364 5.59 3.59 1.07
N SER A 365 5.27 3.03 2.24
CA SER A 365 6.23 2.25 3.02
C SER A 365 6.60 0.95 2.33
N ASP A 366 5.64 0.27 1.68
CA ASP A 366 5.88 -0.97 0.95
C ASP A 366 6.70 -0.73 -0.32
N THR A 367 6.37 0.33 -1.07
CA THR A 367 7.16 0.76 -2.23
C THR A 367 8.59 1.10 -1.83
N ALA A 368 8.79 1.78 -0.69
CA ALA A 368 10.11 2.14 -0.22
C ALA A 368 10.96 0.92 0.18
N VAL A 369 10.35 -0.03 0.89
CA VAL A 369 11.00 -1.29 1.25
C VAL A 369 11.41 -2.07 0.00
N ASN A 370 10.54 -2.18 -1.00
CA ASN A 370 10.87 -2.85 -2.26
C ASN A 370 12.00 -2.15 -3.02
N ALA A 371 11.98 -0.81 -3.11
CA ALA A 371 13.04 -0.04 -3.75
C ALA A 371 14.40 -0.18 -3.03
N ALA A 372 14.38 -0.18 -1.70
CA ALA A 372 15.57 -0.41 -0.89
C ALA A 372 16.09 -1.85 -1.03
N MET A 373 15.20 -2.84 -1.03
CA MET A 373 15.53 -4.25 -1.23
C MET A 373 16.18 -4.50 -2.58
N GLU A 374 15.59 -3.99 -3.67
CA GLU A 374 16.16 -4.13 -5.02
C GLU A 374 17.54 -3.49 -5.13
N SER A 375 17.73 -2.33 -4.50
CA SER A 375 19.03 -1.65 -4.45
C SER A 375 20.06 -2.50 -3.70
N CYS A 376 19.69 -3.03 -2.53
CA CYS A 376 20.51 -3.94 -1.74
C CYS A 376 20.86 -5.23 -2.48
N ASP A 377 19.94 -5.82 -3.24
CA ASP A 377 20.22 -7.03 -4.01
C ASP A 377 21.21 -6.78 -5.15
N ARG A 378 21.12 -5.63 -5.84
CA ARG A 378 22.12 -5.21 -6.84
C ARG A 378 23.50 -4.99 -6.19
N ILE A 379 23.52 -4.41 -4.98
CA ILE A 379 24.75 -4.23 -4.20
C ILE A 379 25.35 -5.58 -3.81
N LYS A 380 24.54 -6.54 -3.34
CA LYS A 380 25.00 -7.90 -3.02
C LYS A 380 25.53 -8.62 -4.25
N GLN A 381 24.90 -8.46 -5.41
CA GLN A 381 25.39 -9.05 -6.65
C GLN A 381 26.79 -8.50 -7.00
N SER A 382 26.99 -7.19 -6.83
CA SER A 382 28.31 -6.56 -6.95
C SER A 382 29.30 -7.13 -5.92
N ALA A 383 28.88 -7.32 -4.67
CA ALA A 383 29.70 -7.93 -3.62
C ALA A 383 30.08 -9.38 -3.98
N SER A 384 29.16 -10.18 -4.50
CA SER A 384 29.43 -11.57 -4.91
C SER A 384 30.42 -11.66 -6.08
N GLY A 385 30.51 -10.64 -6.94
CA GLY A 385 31.51 -10.58 -8.00
C GLY A 385 32.94 -10.33 -7.50
N THR A 386 33.12 -9.85 -6.25
CA THR A 386 34.42 -9.54 -5.65
C THR A 386 34.58 -10.25 -4.31
N LYS A 387 35.56 -11.14 -4.17
CA LYS A 387 35.74 -11.91 -2.93
C LYS A 387 35.92 -10.99 -1.71
N ARG A 388 35.21 -11.33 -0.62
CA ARG A 388 35.34 -10.74 0.73
C ARG A 388 35.05 -9.23 0.77
N ARG A 389 33.81 -8.86 0.50
CA ARG A 389 33.36 -7.45 0.52
C ARG A 389 32.17 -7.22 1.44
N VAL A 390 32.25 -6.15 2.23
CA VAL A 390 31.17 -5.66 3.10
C VAL A 390 30.65 -4.33 2.55
N PHE A 391 29.33 -4.19 2.49
CA PHE A 391 28.68 -2.92 2.18
C PHE A 391 27.96 -2.37 3.40
N ILE A 392 28.21 -1.09 3.68
CA ILE A 392 27.47 -0.30 4.66
C ILE A 392 26.49 0.57 3.88
N VAL A 393 25.21 0.27 4.02
CA VAL A 393 24.14 0.90 3.26
C VAL A 393 23.32 1.81 4.16
N GLU A 394 23.31 3.10 3.84
CA GLU A 394 22.48 4.08 4.53
C GLU A 394 21.07 4.10 3.94
N THR A 395 20.09 4.00 4.83
CA THR A 395 18.66 3.99 4.56
C THR A 395 18.01 5.22 5.18
N MET A 396 16.97 5.74 4.53
CA MET A 396 16.17 6.85 5.06
C MET A 396 15.26 6.36 6.18
N GLY A 397 14.55 7.28 6.83
CA GLY A 397 13.56 6.94 7.85
C GLY A 397 13.39 8.00 8.93
N GLY A 398 14.15 9.09 8.90
CA GLY A 398 14.31 9.98 10.03
C GLY A 398 14.85 9.19 11.21
N TYR A 399 14.23 9.37 12.38
CA TYR A 399 14.50 8.55 13.56
C TYR A 399 13.76 7.21 13.55
N CYS A 400 12.98 6.88 12.51
CA CYS A 400 12.24 5.63 12.45
C CYS A 400 13.04 4.53 11.74
N GLY A 401 13.37 3.47 12.47
CA GLY A 401 14.14 2.33 11.98
C GLY A 401 13.35 1.29 11.17
N TYR A 402 12.07 1.55 10.87
CA TYR A 402 11.18 0.61 10.17
C TYR A 402 11.77 0.15 8.84
N LEU A 403 12.12 1.11 7.97
CA LEU A 403 12.62 0.85 6.63
C LEU A 403 13.92 0.04 6.67
N SER A 404 14.84 0.40 7.57
CA SER A 404 16.12 -0.31 7.75
C SER A 404 15.92 -1.73 8.27
N THR A 405 15.05 -1.93 9.26
CA THR A 405 14.82 -3.24 9.88
C THR A 405 14.13 -4.19 8.92
N VAL A 406 13.03 -3.76 8.30
CA VAL A 406 12.24 -4.58 7.38
C VAL A 406 13.04 -4.91 6.11
N THR A 407 13.73 -3.91 5.54
CA THR A 407 14.66 -4.15 4.42
C THR A 407 15.75 -5.13 4.85
N GLY A 408 16.32 -4.98 6.05
CA GLY A 408 17.36 -5.85 6.60
C GLY A 408 16.95 -7.31 6.67
N ILE A 409 15.74 -7.58 7.13
CA ILE A 409 15.18 -8.94 7.15
C ILE A 409 15.01 -9.47 5.73
N ALA A 410 14.43 -8.67 4.82
CA ALA A 410 14.20 -9.06 3.44
C ALA A 410 15.48 -9.47 2.71
N VAL A 411 16.53 -8.69 2.93
CA VAL A 411 17.80 -8.86 2.25
C VAL A 411 18.74 -9.80 3.02
N GLY A 412 18.37 -10.27 4.20
CA GLY A 412 19.29 -11.03 5.06
C GLY A 412 20.57 -10.23 5.36
N ALA A 413 20.39 -8.98 5.81
CA ALA A 413 21.48 -8.14 6.29
C ALA A 413 22.09 -8.74 7.56
N ASP A 414 23.39 -8.58 7.72
CA ASP A 414 24.15 -9.03 8.88
C ASP A 414 23.84 -8.18 10.11
N ALA A 415 23.70 -6.87 9.94
CA ALA A 415 23.35 -5.95 11.01
C ALA A 415 22.45 -4.81 10.48
N ALA A 416 21.59 -4.29 11.36
CA ALA A 416 20.76 -3.13 11.09
C ALA A 416 20.78 -2.15 12.27
N TYR A 417 21.44 -1.00 12.08
CA TYR A 417 21.55 0.07 13.08
C TYR A 417 20.41 1.07 12.96
N VAL A 418 19.78 1.37 14.08
CA VAL A 418 18.45 1.94 14.18
C VAL A 418 18.38 2.78 15.46
N TYR A 419 17.60 3.87 15.47
CA TYR A 419 17.53 4.79 16.61
C TYR A 419 16.84 4.14 17.82
N GLU A 420 15.80 3.36 17.56
CA GLU A 420 14.98 2.74 18.61
C GLU A 420 15.68 1.58 19.35
N ASP A 421 16.86 1.16 18.89
CA ASP A 421 17.71 0.15 19.53
C ASP A 421 19.11 0.72 19.73
N PRO A 422 19.35 1.45 20.84
CA PRO A 422 20.62 2.08 21.14
C PRO A 422 21.75 1.05 21.17
N PHE A 423 22.88 1.39 20.54
CA PHE A 423 24.02 0.50 20.43
C PHE A 423 25.31 1.21 20.86
N THR A 424 26.23 0.42 21.39
CA THR A 424 27.53 0.87 21.90
C THR A 424 28.67 0.45 20.99
N ILE A 425 29.89 0.94 21.27
CA ILE A 425 31.09 0.49 20.57
C ILE A 425 31.35 -1.01 20.74
N HIS A 426 30.92 -1.61 21.86
CA HIS A 426 31.03 -3.04 22.10
C HIS A 426 30.14 -3.84 21.14
N ASP A 427 28.92 -3.35 20.88
CA ASP A 427 28.02 -3.97 19.91
C ASP A 427 28.59 -3.86 18.50
N LEU A 428 29.15 -2.71 18.13
CA LEU A 428 29.83 -2.53 16.83
C LEU A 428 30.99 -3.50 16.67
N LYS A 429 31.84 -3.64 17.69
CA LYS A 429 32.94 -4.59 17.69
C LYS A 429 32.46 -6.02 17.52
N ALA A 430 31.43 -6.44 18.27
CA ALA A 430 30.84 -7.78 18.15
C ALA A 430 30.30 -8.05 16.74
N ASN A 431 29.69 -7.05 16.10
CA ASN A 431 29.20 -7.18 14.72
C ASN A 431 30.35 -7.32 13.69
N VAL A 432 31.46 -6.63 13.90
CA VAL A 432 32.66 -6.77 13.04
C VAL A 432 33.32 -8.13 13.23
N GLU A 433 33.42 -8.62 14.47
CA GLU A 433 33.94 -9.96 14.77
C GLU A 433 33.06 -11.04 14.12
N HIS A 434 31.73 -10.91 14.24
CA HIS A 434 30.78 -11.81 13.58
C HIS A 434 30.97 -11.85 12.05
N LEU A 435 31.07 -10.68 11.41
CA LEU A 435 31.34 -10.61 9.96
C LEU A 435 32.70 -11.17 9.58
N THR A 436 33.71 -10.96 10.42
CA THR A 436 35.06 -11.51 10.23
C THR A 436 35.05 -13.03 10.22
N ASP A 437 34.31 -13.65 11.14
CA ASP A 437 34.16 -15.10 11.19
C ASP A 437 33.31 -15.62 10.03
N LYS A 438 32.24 -14.90 9.66
CA LYS A 438 31.43 -15.22 8.48
C LYS A 438 32.28 -15.25 7.20
N MET A 439 33.21 -14.33 7.02
CA MET A 439 34.10 -14.25 5.84
C MET A 439 35.08 -15.43 5.71
N LYS A 440 35.29 -16.21 6.78
CA LYS A 440 36.08 -17.46 6.75
C LYS A 440 35.26 -18.64 6.21
N THR A 441 33.95 -18.52 6.13
CA THR A 441 33.03 -19.53 5.58
C THR A 441 32.89 -19.39 4.06
N ASP A 442 32.00 -20.19 3.46
CA ASP A 442 31.67 -20.10 2.02
C ASP A 442 31.01 -18.75 1.64
N ILE A 443 30.34 -18.09 2.58
CA ILE A 443 29.65 -16.81 2.32
C ILE A 443 30.63 -15.65 2.53
N GLN A 444 31.29 -15.23 1.45
CA GLN A 444 32.31 -14.17 1.47
C GLN A 444 31.74 -12.76 1.18
N ARG A 445 30.54 -12.47 1.68
CA ARG A 445 29.88 -11.16 1.53
C ARG A 445 29.21 -10.72 2.82
N GLY A 446 29.23 -9.41 3.08
CA GLY A 446 28.56 -8.79 4.21
C GLY A 446 27.70 -7.60 3.80
N LEU A 447 26.57 -7.42 4.49
CA LEU A 447 25.67 -6.30 4.28
C LEU A 447 25.22 -5.73 5.62
N VAL A 448 25.50 -4.46 5.85
CA VAL A 448 25.16 -3.72 7.06
C VAL A 448 24.24 -2.59 6.67
N LEU A 449 23.06 -2.53 7.26
CA LEU A 449 22.12 -1.42 7.06
C LEU A 449 22.24 -0.43 8.22
N ARG A 450 22.15 0.86 7.90
CA ARG A 450 22.15 1.94 8.88
C ARG A 450 21.03 2.93 8.55
N ASN A 451 20.19 3.22 9.54
CA ASN A 451 19.20 4.29 9.45
C ASN A 451 19.89 5.67 9.57
N GLU A 452 19.45 6.64 8.76
CA GLU A 452 20.07 7.96 8.64
C GLU A 452 20.22 8.75 9.96
N LYS A 453 19.33 8.55 10.94
CA LYS A 453 19.41 9.19 12.27
C LYS A 453 19.49 8.17 13.41
N CYS A 454 20.13 7.01 13.19
CA CYS A 454 20.29 6.02 14.26
C CYS A 454 21.08 6.53 15.46
N HIS A 455 22.10 7.36 15.23
CA HIS A 455 22.97 7.93 16.26
C HIS A 455 23.66 9.18 15.70
N GLU A 456 23.95 10.16 16.57
CA GLU A 456 24.59 11.43 16.18
C GLU A 456 26.04 11.26 15.73
N HIS A 457 26.87 10.59 16.54
CA HIS A 457 28.30 10.41 16.27
C HIS A 457 28.66 9.17 15.44
N TYR A 458 27.87 8.09 15.50
CA TYR A 458 28.12 6.88 14.70
C TYR A 458 27.52 7.04 13.30
N THR A 459 28.18 7.89 12.52
CA THR A 459 27.83 8.17 11.13
C THR A 459 28.17 6.98 10.22
N THR A 460 27.63 6.99 9.00
CA THR A 460 27.99 6.01 7.96
C THR A 460 29.49 6.01 7.67
N GLU A 461 30.15 7.18 7.72
CA GLU A 461 31.59 7.31 7.56
C GLU A 461 32.36 6.73 8.75
N PHE A 462 31.89 6.96 9.98
CA PHE A 462 32.48 6.35 11.17
C PHE A 462 32.42 4.81 11.10
N LEU A 463 31.25 4.26 10.79
CA LEU A 463 31.07 2.81 10.64
C LEU A 463 31.97 2.25 9.54
N TYR A 464 32.10 2.96 8.42
CA TYR A 464 33.01 2.58 7.34
C TYR A 464 34.46 2.54 7.79
N ASN A 465 34.94 3.57 8.47
CA ASN A 465 36.32 3.63 8.95
C ASN A 465 36.59 2.52 9.99
N LEU A 466 35.65 2.28 10.90
CA LEU A 466 35.73 1.22 11.89
C LEU A 466 35.83 -0.16 11.21
N TYR A 467 34.86 -0.49 10.35
CA TYR A 467 34.82 -1.78 9.67
C TYR A 467 36.02 -2.00 8.73
N SER A 468 36.48 -0.95 8.06
CA SER A 468 37.67 -1.02 7.19
C SER A 468 38.95 -1.25 7.97
N SER A 469 39.07 -0.65 9.16
CA SER A 469 40.25 -0.79 10.02
C SER A 469 40.29 -2.17 10.69
N GLU A 470 39.20 -2.57 11.32
CA GLU A 470 39.11 -3.83 12.05
C GLU A 470 39.03 -5.05 11.11
N GLY A 471 38.44 -4.89 9.93
CA GLY A 471 38.39 -5.92 8.88
C GLY A 471 39.65 -6.04 8.02
N LYS A 472 40.70 -5.26 8.30
CA LYS A 472 41.89 -5.13 7.44
C LYS A 472 42.57 -6.49 7.23
N GLY A 473 42.80 -6.82 5.96
CA GLY A 473 43.39 -8.11 5.56
C GLY A 473 42.38 -9.26 5.47
N ILE A 474 41.13 -9.04 5.89
CA ILE A 474 40.05 -10.04 5.85
C ILE A 474 39.01 -9.66 4.79
N PHE A 475 38.49 -8.44 4.82
CA PHE A 475 37.52 -7.94 3.83
C PHE A 475 37.73 -6.45 3.49
N ASP A 476 37.22 -6.05 2.33
CA ASP A 476 37.13 -4.64 1.90
C ASP A 476 35.73 -4.08 2.22
N CYS A 477 35.66 -2.81 2.61
CA CYS A 477 34.39 -2.14 2.89
C CYS A 477 34.04 -1.11 1.82
N ARG A 478 32.74 -0.89 1.61
CA ARG A 478 32.21 0.18 0.77
C ARG A 478 30.98 0.81 1.42
N ILE A 479 30.82 2.11 1.21
CA ILE A 479 29.62 2.85 1.59
C ILE A 479 28.68 2.90 0.38
N ASN A 480 27.38 2.78 0.63
CA ASN A 480 26.38 3.22 -0.32
C ASN A 480 25.25 3.98 0.37
N VAL A 481 24.91 5.17 -0.11
CA VAL A 481 23.79 5.95 0.42
C VAL A 481 22.66 5.85 -0.60
N LEU A 482 21.59 5.12 -0.26
CA LEU A 482 20.48 4.91 -1.21
C LEU A 482 19.76 6.22 -1.56
N GLY A 483 19.68 7.13 -0.59
CA GLY A 483 19.05 8.44 -0.76
C GLY A 483 17.61 8.33 -1.29
N HIS A 484 17.25 9.23 -2.20
CA HIS A 484 15.88 9.39 -2.70
C HIS A 484 15.39 8.24 -3.60
N LEU A 485 16.25 7.30 -4.00
CA LEU A 485 15.82 6.08 -4.72
C LEU A 485 14.81 5.27 -3.90
N GLN A 486 14.87 5.40 -2.57
CA GLN A 486 13.94 4.77 -1.63
C GLN A 486 12.51 5.31 -1.71
N GLN A 487 12.26 6.46 -2.35
CA GLN A 487 10.88 6.90 -2.62
C GLN A 487 10.18 6.03 -3.67
N GLY A 488 10.97 5.26 -4.44
CA GLY A 488 10.49 4.45 -5.54
C GLY A 488 10.09 5.29 -6.76
N GLY A 489 9.64 4.58 -7.79
CA GLY A 489 9.07 5.16 -9.00
C GLY A 489 7.56 4.96 -9.01
N ALA A 490 7.11 3.97 -9.78
CA ALA A 490 5.71 3.56 -9.77
C ALA A 490 5.36 2.87 -8.43
N PRO A 491 4.19 3.16 -7.83
CA PRO A 491 3.75 2.52 -6.60
C PRO A 491 3.56 1.01 -6.79
N THR A 492 3.85 0.24 -5.75
CA THR A 492 3.62 -1.21 -5.72
C THR A 492 2.12 -1.54 -5.77
N PRO A 493 1.73 -2.77 -6.17
CA PRO A 493 0.33 -3.19 -6.14
C PRO A 493 -0.31 -3.01 -4.76
N PHE A 494 0.46 -3.24 -3.69
CA PHE A 494 0.00 -3.03 -2.32
C PHE A 494 -0.32 -1.55 -2.07
N ASP A 495 0.61 -0.62 -2.31
CA ASP A 495 0.38 0.81 -2.05
C ASP A 495 -0.73 1.41 -2.94
N ARG A 496 -0.89 0.94 -4.19
CA ARG A 496 -2.02 1.35 -5.05
C ARG A 496 -3.36 0.92 -4.47
N ASN A 497 -3.48 -0.35 -4.08
CA ASN A 497 -4.71 -0.89 -3.52
C ASN A 497 -5.00 -0.31 -2.14
N TYR A 498 -4.00 -0.21 -1.29
CA TYR A 498 -4.13 0.32 0.05
C TYR A 498 -4.52 1.81 0.00
N GLY A 499 -3.89 2.60 -0.86
CA GLY A 499 -4.27 4.00 -1.07
C GLY A 499 -5.70 4.14 -1.58
N THR A 500 -6.08 3.31 -2.55
CA THR A 500 -7.47 3.26 -3.06
C THR A 500 -8.46 2.98 -1.94
N LYS A 501 -8.21 1.96 -1.12
CA LYS A 501 -9.06 1.57 0.02
C LYS A 501 -9.17 2.67 1.06
N LEU A 502 -8.06 3.27 1.46
CA LEU A 502 -8.05 4.34 2.46
C LEU A 502 -8.82 5.56 1.94
N GLY A 503 -8.63 5.95 0.67
CA GLY A 503 -9.37 7.08 0.10
C GLY A 503 -10.89 6.83 0.02
N VAL A 504 -11.32 5.62 -0.37
CA VAL A 504 -12.75 5.26 -0.35
C VAL A 504 -13.30 5.30 1.08
N LYS A 505 -12.63 4.63 2.02
CA LYS A 505 -13.09 4.56 3.41
C LYS A 505 -13.09 5.92 4.09
N ALA A 506 -12.08 6.75 3.85
CA ALA A 506 -12.00 8.09 4.42
C ALA A 506 -13.18 8.94 3.96
N VAL A 507 -13.50 8.95 2.66
CA VAL A 507 -14.63 9.75 2.16
C VAL A 507 -15.96 9.22 2.67
N LEU A 508 -16.19 7.90 2.67
CA LEU A 508 -17.43 7.33 3.19
C LEU A 508 -17.64 7.70 4.67
N TRP A 509 -16.59 7.57 5.49
CA TRP A 509 -16.62 7.97 6.90
C TRP A 509 -16.85 9.48 7.06
N MET A 510 -16.18 10.32 6.26
CA MET A 510 -16.39 11.77 6.28
C MET A 510 -17.83 12.13 5.89
N SER A 511 -18.42 11.43 4.91
CA SER A 511 -19.79 11.66 4.43
C SER A 511 -20.80 11.37 5.54
N GLU A 512 -20.67 10.21 6.19
CA GLU A 512 -21.50 9.82 7.34
C GLU A 512 -21.38 10.83 8.48
N LYS A 513 -20.15 11.22 8.82
CA LYS A 513 -19.91 12.22 9.88
C LYS A 513 -20.46 13.59 9.52
N LEU A 514 -20.35 14.01 8.26
CA LEU A 514 -20.93 15.27 7.79
C LEU A 514 -22.44 15.29 7.98
N GLU A 515 -23.14 14.20 7.63
CA GLU A 515 -24.58 14.08 7.81
C GLU A 515 -24.98 14.12 9.30
N GLU A 516 -24.22 13.46 10.18
CA GLU A 516 -24.45 13.48 11.63
C GLU A 516 -24.39 14.89 12.23
N VAL A 517 -23.43 15.72 11.78
CA VAL A 517 -23.19 17.06 12.34
C VAL A 517 -23.88 18.17 11.54
N TYR A 518 -24.55 17.85 10.44
CA TYR A 518 -25.21 18.83 9.59
C TYR A 518 -26.50 19.32 10.23
N CYS A 519 -26.51 20.58 10.67
CA CYS A 519 -27.65 21.18 11.34
C CYS A 519 -27.92 22.59 10.81
N LYS A 520 -29.16 22.89 10.44
CA LYS A 520 -29.61 24.23 10.01
C LYS A 520 -28.75 24.86 8.90
N GLY A 521 -28.26 24.05 7.96
CA GLY A 521 -27.47 24.52 6.81
C GLY A 521 -25.97 24.74 7.08
N ARG A 522 -25.47 24.45 8.28
CA ARG A 522 -24.05 24.56 8.65
C ARG A 522 -23.54 23.24 9.24
N VAL A 523 -22.28 22.92 8.92
CA VAL A 523 -21.52 21.84 9.57
C VAL A 523 -20.82 22.44 10.79
N PHE A 524 -21.01 21.84 11.96
CA PHE A 524 -20.32 22.24 13.19
C PHE A 524 -19.82 21.01 13.94
N ALA A 525 -18.58 20.63 13.65
CA ALA A 525 -17.92 19.46 14.23
C ALA A 525 -16.85 19.90 15.24
N ASN A 526 -17.19 19.82 16.54
CA ASN A 526 -16.28 20.17 17.64
C ASN A 526 -15.93 18.99 18.54
N SER A 527 -16.42 17.79 18.23
CA SER A 527 -16.09 16.57 18.96
C SER A 527 -14.70 16.04 18.57
N ASP A 528 -14.05 15.29 19.45
CA ASP A 528 -12.73 14.71 19.18
C ASP A 528 -12.77 13.69 18.02
N ASP A 529 -13.88 12.99 17.84
CA ASP A 529 -14.08 12.02 16.76
C ASP A 529 -14.26 12.65 15.38
N SER A 530 -14.37 13.98 15.29
CA SER A 530 -14.49 14.68 14.00
C SER A 530 -13.16 14.87 13.26
N ALA A 531 -12.03 14.60 13.91
CA ALA A 531 -10.70 14.74 13.34
C ALA A 531 -9.86 13.48 13.61
N CYS A 532 -9.75 12.60 12.60
CA CYS A 532 -9.18 11.27 12.78
C CYS A 532 -8.05 10.96 11.79
N VAL A 533 -7.10 10.15 12.22
CA VAL A 533 -6.16 9.43 11.33
C VAL A 533 -6.78 8.09 10.96
N ILE A 534 -6.90 7.80 9.67
CA ILE A 534 -7.30 6.49 9.19
C ILE A 534 -6.07 5.59 9.02
N GLY A 535 -6.10 4.40 9.61
CA GLY A 535 -4.94 3.51 9.62
C GLY A 535 -5.33 2.04 9.75
N LEU A 536 -4.41 1.16 9.40
CA LEU A 536 -4.55 -0.26 9.74
C LEU A 536 -4.07 -0.47 11.17
N ARG A 537 -4.88 -1.09 12.03
CA ARG A 537 -4.50 -1.54 13.37
C ARG A 537 -4.90 -2.98 13.55
N LYS A 538 -3.95 -3.89 13.81
CA LYS A 538 -4.23 -5.32 14.05
C LYS A 538 -5.15 -5.94 12.98
N LYS A 539 -4.90 -5.60 11.71
CA LYS A 539 -5.66 -6.02 10.50
C LYS A 539 -7.04 -5.37 10.27
N VAL A 540 -7.48 -4.46 11.13
CA VAL A 540 -8.73 -3.70 10.93
C VAL A 540 -8.39 -2.26 10.53
N VAL A 541 -9.17 -1.67 9.62
CA VAL A 541 -9.02 -0.24 9.31
C VAL A 541 -9.80 0.54 10.36
N ALA A 542 -9.11 1.36 11.15
CA ALA A 542 -9.67 2.13 12.24
C ALA A 542 -9.45 3.63 12.03
N PHE A 543 -10.36 4.43 12.58
CA PHE A 543 -10.23 5.89 12.68
C PHE A 543 -9.83 6.23 14.11
N SER A 544 -8.66 6.82 14.28
CA SER A 544 -8.13 7.20 15.59
C SER A 544 -8.12 8.73 15.72
N PRO A 545 -8.78 9.32 16.75
CA PRO A 545 -8.76 10.77 16.96
C PRO A 545 -7.35 11.32 17.09
N VAL A 546 -7.06 12.45 16.43
CA VAL A 546 -5.72 13.07 16.48
C VAL A 546 -5.32 13.51 17.90
N THR A 547 -6.30 13.87 18.73
CA THR A 547 -6.11 14.28 20.14
C THR A 547 -5.71 13.11 21.03
N GLU A 548 -6.19 11.90 20.75
CA GLU A 548 -5.76 10.68 21.44
C GLU A 548 -4.35 10.28 21.02
N LEU A 549 -4.06 10.33 19.71
CA LEU A 549 -2.74 10.01 19.18
C LEU A 549 -1.66 10.96 19.71
N LYS A 550 -2.00 12.22 20.02
CA LYS A 550 -1.08 13.19 20.63
C LYS A 550 -0.43 12.65 21.90
N LYS A 551 -1.16 11.87 22.71
CA LYS A 551 -0.66 11.31 23.98
C LYS A 551 0.41 10.24 23.80
N VAL A 552 0.41 9.57 22.65
CA VAL A 552 1.31 8.45 22.31
C VAL A 552 2.32 8.83 21.21
N THR A 553 2.52 10.12 20.98
CA THR A 553 3.43 10.64 19.96
C THR A 553 4.62 11.34 20.61
N ASP A 554 5.82 10.99 20.16
CA ASP A 554 7.03 11.78 20.37
C ASP A 554 7.15 12.81 19.24
N PHE A 555 6.94 14.09 19.58
CA PHE A 555 7.03 15.20 18.62
C PHE A 555 8.46 15.66 18.33
N GLU A 556 9.41 15.39 19.23
CA GLU A 556 10.81 15.77 19.05
C GLU A 556 11.46 14.89 17.98
N HIS A 557 11.28 13.57 18.10
CA HIS A 557 11.83 12.59 17.16
C HIS A 557 10.85 12.20 16.05
N ARG A 558 9.58 12.65 16.14
CA ARG A 558 8.49 12.37 15.17
C ARG A 558 8.20 10.89 15.04
N LEU A 559 7.98 10.22 16.18
CA LEU A 559 7.76 8.78 16.28
C LEU A 559 6.50 8.45 17.08
N PRO A 560 5.81 7.34 16.77
CA PRO A 560 4.88 6.72 17.70
C PRO A 560 5.66 6.04 18.83
N GLN A 561 5.12 6.07 20.05
CA GLN A 561 5.75 5.41 21.22
C GLN A 561 5.76 3.87 21.11
N GLU A 562 4.73 3.29 20.48
CA GLU A 562 4.65 1.84 20.25
C GLU A 562 4.81 1.52 18.77
N GLN A 563 5.72 0.59 18.46
CA GLN A 563 6.03 0.16 17.11
C GLN A 563 6.05 -1.36 17.03
N TRP A 564 5.12 -1.92 16.26
CA TRP A 564 4.92 -3.38 16.17
C TRP A 564 6.13 -4.13 15.59
N TRP A 565 6.92 -3.46 14.74
CA TRP A 565 8.02 -4.06 13.98
C TRP A 565 9.31 -4.24 14.80
N LEU A 566 9.40 -3.64 16.00
CA LEU A 566 10.54 -3.86 16.91
C LEU A 566 10.68 -5.33 17.29
N ASN A 567 9.55 -6.05 17.38
CA ASN A 567 9.52 -7.50 17.62
C ASN A 567 10.26 -8.30 16.54
N LEU A 568 10.43 -7.74 15.33
CA LEU A 568 11.11 -8.40 14.22
C LEU A 568 12.64 -8.33 14.34
N ARG A 569 13.19 -7.45 15.19
CA ARG A 569 14.64 -7.25 15.31
C ARG A 569 15.38 -8.50 15.78
N LEU A 570 14.78 -9.26 16.71
CA LEU A 570 15.31 -10.54 17.16
C LEU A 570 15.44 -11.53 16.00
N MET A 571 14.46 -11.57 15.09
CA MET A 571 14.52 -12.42 13.91
C MET A 571 15.67 -12.04 12.98
N LEU A 572 15.98 -10.74 12.83
CA LEU A 572 17.13 -10.31 12.03
C LEU A 572 18.44 -10.90 12.59
N LYS A 573 18.67 -10.81 13.90
CA LYS A 573 19.87 -11.38 14.54
C LYS A 573 19.91 -12.91 14.43
N MET A 574 18.76 -13.58 14.56
CA MET A 574 18.66 -15.04 14.42
C MET A 574 18.96 -15.52 13.00
N LEU A 575 18.39 -14.85 11.99
CA LEU A 575 18.61 -15.19 10.58
C LEU A 575 20.05 -14.89 10.13
N ALA A 576 20.71 -13.93 10.78
CA ALA A 576 22.14 -13.65 10.60
C ALA A 576 23.07 -14.61 11.36
N ASN A 577 22.55 -15.61 12.09
CA ASN A 577 23.32 -16.58 12.88
C ASN A 577 24.20 -15.96 13.98
N TYR A 578 23.73 -14.91 14.66
CA TYR A 578 24.37 -14.47 15.90
C TYR A 578 24.22 -15.53 17.00
N GLN A 579 25.23 -15.67 17.86
CA GLN A 579 25.09 -16.47 19.08
C GLN A 579 24.16 -15.75 20.07
N ILE A 580 22.86 -16.05 20.00
CA ILE A 580 21.84 -15.47 20.88
C ILE A 580 21.42 -16.52 21.90
N SER A 581 21.30 -16.14 23.17
CA SER A 581 20.68 -16.99 24.18
C SER A 581 19.18 -17.10 23.91
N LEU A 582 18.71 -18.27 23.47
CA LEU A 582 17.30 -18.54 23.12
C LEU A 582 16.31 -18.44 24.30
N THR A 583 16.78 -18.13 25.51
CA THR A 583 15.99 -18.03 26.74
C THR A 583 15.10 -16.78 26.83
N GLU A 584 15.28 -15.76 25.99
CA GLU A 584 14.44 -14.54 25.97
C GLU A 584 13.14 -14.69 25.15
N TYR A 585 12.87 -15.88 24.59
CA TYR A 585 11.66 -16.10 23.81
C TYR A 585 10.41 -16.15 24.69
N ILE A 586 9.51 -15.17 24.51
CA ILE A 586 8.16 -15.21 25.08
C ILE A 586 7.41 -16.37 24.41
N SER A 587 7.08 -17.41 25.18
CA SER A 587 6.28 -18.52 24.65
C SER A 587 4.89 -18.01 24.22
N GLY A 588 4.68 -17.81 22.93
CA GLY A 588 3.35 -17.65 22.38
C GLY A 588 2.57 -18.95 22.53
N LYS A 589 1.41 -18.94 23.19
CA LYS A 589 0.48 -20.07 23.13
C LYS A 589 0.00 -20.19 21.70
N MET A 590 0.34 -21.29 21.02
CA MET A 590 -0.29 -21.64 19.75
C MET A 590 -1.75 -22.00 20.02
N GLU A 591 -2.67 -21.10 19.68
CA GLU A 591 -4.11 -21.40 19.77
C GLU A 591 -4.55 -22.27 18.60
N HIS A 592 -5.26 -23.36 18.92
CA HIS A 592 -5.93 -24.18 17.94
C HIS A 592 -7.13 -23.40 17.40
N VAL A 593 -7.11 -23.01 16.12
CA VAL A 593 -8.26 -22.37 15.46
C VAL A 593 -9.38 -23.41 15.37
N THR A 594 -10.29 -23.40 16.33
CA THR A 594 -11.52 -24.21 16.30
C THR A 594 -12.64 -23.42 15.64
N ARG A 595 -13.65 -24.13 15.12
CA ARG A 595 -14.77 -23.59 14.33
C ARG A 595 -15.48 -22.35 14.93
N ARG A 596 -15.38 -22.13 16.26
CA ARG A 596 -16.05 -21.05 16.99
C ARG A 596 -15.28 -19.73 17.05
N THR A 597 -13.96 -19.71 16.98
CA THR A 597 -13.17 -18.46 17.18
C THR A 597 -13.29 -17.47 16.02
N LEU A 598 -13.71 -17.93 14.83
CA LEU A 598 -13.98 -17.05 13.67
C LEU A 598 -15.28 -16.23 13.80
N SER A 599 -16.12 -16.53 14.80
CA SER A 599 -17.48 -15.97 14.91
C SER A 599 -17.67 -14.90 15.98
N ILE A 600 -16.66 -14.59 16.82
CA ILE A 600 -16.89 -13.84 18.07
C ILE A 600 -16.31 -12.42 18.10
N GLU A 601 -15.31 -12.06 17.29
CA GLU A 601 -14.85 -10.66 17.26
C GLU A 601 -15.73 -9.81 16.33
N LYS A 602 -16.88 -9.41 16.87
CA LYS A 602 -17.65 -8.23 16.45
C LYS A 602 -16.91 -6.98 16.98
N GLY A 603 -15.94 -6.50 16.22
CA GLY A 603 -15.35 -5.17 16.39
C GLY A 603 -15.45 -4.44 15.06
N PHE A 604 -15.98 -3.22 15.10
CA PHE A 604 -16.21 -2.33 13.96
C PHE A 604 -14.94 -2.05 13.15
#